data_AF-A0A662GNR8-F1
#
_entry.id   AF-A0A662GNR8-F1
#
_cell.length_a   1.000
_cell.length_b   1.000
_cell.length_c   1.000
_cell.angle_alpha   90.00
_cell.angle_beta   90.00
_cell.angle_gamma   90.00
#
_symmetry.space_group_name_H-M   'P 1'
#
loop_
_entity.id
_entity.type
_entity.pdbx_description
1 polymer ?
#
loop_
_entity_poly.entity_id
_entity_poly.type
_entity_poly.pdbx_seq_one_letter_code
_entity_poly.pdbx_strand_id
1 'polypeptide(L)'
;MTVDVVAEIVKALTDILINVIAAIPSIIAALIVIGIGYAVGGITGKAVNKLVEITGLEKAFDQTDAGKAFRKAGIDLSNFVGSLVKAYIIVISISIALQLLQIGEPTRS
;
A
#
# COMPACT_ATOMS: atom_id res chain seq x y z
N MET A 1 41.91 16.64 22.49
CA MET A 1 40.68 17.46 22.44
C MET A 1 40.19 17.66 21.01
N THR A 2 40.94 18.30 20.11
CA THR A 2 40.49 18.51 18.71
C THR A 2 40.49 17.23 17.87
N VAL A 3 41.44 16.32 18.11
CA VAL A 3 41.52 15.01 17.43
C VAL A 3 40.33 14.12 17.81
N ASP A 4 39.87 14.20 19.07
CA ASP A 4 38.75 13.39 19.57
C ASP A 4 37.42 13.83 18.94
N VAL A 5 37.19 15.15 18.82
CA VAL A 5 36.00 15.72 18.16
C VAL A 5 35.95 15.33 16.68
N VAL A 6 37.09 15.38 15.98
CA VAL A 6 37.15 14.98 14.56
C VAL A 6 36.85 13.48 14.40
N ALA A 7 37.38 12.63 15.28
CA ALA A 7 37.11 11.20 15.26
C ALA A 7 35.63 10.88 15.50
N GLU A 8 34.98 11.59 16.42
CA GLU A 8 33.56 11.42 16.74
C GLU A 8 32.65 11.83 15.57
N ILE A 9 32.97 12.93 14.87
CA ILE A 9 32.27 13.35 13.66
C ILE A 9 32.43 12.32 12.54
N VAL A 10 33.66 11.84 12.28
CA VAL A 10 33.91 10.83 11.25
C VAL A 10 33.15 9.53 11.54
N LYS A 11 33.12 9.12 12.80
CA LYS A 11 32.34 7.96 13.25
C LYS A 11 30.85 8.16 12.99
N ALA A 12 30.28 9.30 13.38
CA ALA A 12 28.86 9.59 13.15
C ALA A 12 28.49 9.56 11.66
N LEU A 13 29.34 10.13 10.78
CA LEU A 13 29.12 10.09 9.33
C LEU A 13 29.23 8.67 8.76
N THR A 14 30.18 7.88 9.26
CA THR A 14 30.37 6.49 8.84
C THR A 14 29.19 5.62 9.29
N ASP A 15 28.70 5.80 10.52
CA ASP A 15 27.53 5.10 11.05
C ASP A 15 26.28 5.43 10.23
N ILE A 16 26.07 6.69 9.85
CA ILE A 16 24.98 7.09 8.93
C ILE A 16 25.10 6.38 7.58
N LEU A 17 26.30 6.37 6.98
CA LEU A 17 26.53 5.75 5.68
C LEU A 17 26.27 4.23 5.72
N ILE A 18 26.75 3.55 6.75
CA ILE A 18 26.51 2.12 6.96
C ILE A 18 25.01 1.84 7.09
N ASN A 19 24.29 2.64 7.87
CA ASN A 19 22.85 2.50 8.06
C ASN A 19 22.07 2.71 6.74
N VAL A 20 22.48 3.67 5.91
CA VAL A 20 21.87 3.89 4.58
C VAL A 20 22.08 2.69 3.67
N ILE A 21 23.29 2.14 3.63
CA ILE A 21 23.60 0.95 2.82
C ILE A 21 22.82 -0.27 3.33
N ALA A 22 22.72 -0.43 4.65
CA ALA A 22 21.99 -1.52 5.29
C ALA A 22 20.47 -1.45 5.06
N ALA A 23 19.91 -0.28 4.72
CA ALA A 23 18.49 -0.11 4.38
C ALA A 23 18.15 -0.48 2.92
N ILE A 24 19.14 -0.61 2.03
CA ILE A 24 18.88 -0.94 0.61
C ILE A 24 18.12 -2.27 0.46
N PRO A 25 18.49 -3.37 1.15
CA PRO A 25 17.78 -4.64 1.04
C PRO A 25 16.31 -4.56 1.48
N SER A 26 16.01 -3.84 2.58
CA SER A 26 14.63 -3.70 3.07
C SER A 26 13.77 -2.87 2.12
N ILE A 27 14.34 -1.84 1.49
CA ILE A 27 13.66 -1.04 0.45
C ILE A 27 13.28 -1.92 -0.74
N ILE A 28 14.19 -2.79 -1.20
CA ILE A 28 13.91 -3.71 -2.30
C ILE A 28 12.77 -4.67 -1.92
N ALA A 29 12.81 -5.25 -0.71
CA ALA A 29 11.75 -6.13 -0.23
C ALA A 29 10.39 -5.42 -0.15
N ALA A 30 10.36 -4.19 0.39
CA ALA A 30 9.17 -3.36 0.47
C ALA A 30 8.55 -3.07 -0.92
N LEU A 31 9.38 -2.73 -1.91
CA LEU A 31 8.92 -2.50 -3.29
C LEU A 31 8.34 -3.77 -3.92
N ILE A 32 8.95 -4.92 -3.69
CA ILE A 32 8.44 -6.22 -4.15
C ILE A 32 7.05 -6.47 -3.55
N VAL A 33 6.88 -6.28 -2.24
CA VAL A 33 5.59 -6.48 -1.56
C VAL A 33 4.51 -5.55 -2.10
N ILE A 34 4.84 -4.27 -2.32
CA ILE A 34 3.91 -3.31 -2.94
C ILE A 34 3.50 -3.79 -4.34
N GLY A 35 4.48 -4.24 -5.15
CA GLY A 35 4.24 -4.79 -6.47
C GLY A 35 3.30 -6.00 -6.46
N ILE A 36 3.51 -6.93 -5.52
CA ILE A 36 2.63 -8.09 -5.31
C ILE A 36 1.23 -7.61 -4.91
N GLY A 37 1.11 -6.69 -3.96
CA GLY A 37 -0.18 -6.13 -3.54
C GLY A 37 -0.95 -5.48 -4.68
N TYR A 38 -0.27 -4.75 -5.57
CA TYR A 38 -0.88 -4.17 -6.76
C TYR A 38 -1.43 -5.25 -7.72
N ALA A 39 -0.66 -6.31 -7.96
CA ALA A 39 -1.06 -7.42 -8.81
C ALA A 39 -2.25 -8.20 -8.22
N VAL A 40 -2.14 -8.61 -6.95
CA VAL A 40 -3.19 -9.33 -6.21
C VAL A 40 -4.45 -8.47 -6.13
N GLY A 41 -4.33 -7.21 -5.75
CA GLY A 41 -5.47 -6.29 -5.66
C GLY A 41 -6.18 -6.12 -7.01
N GLY A 42 -5.44 -6.09 -8.11
CA GLY A 42 -6.02 -6.08 -9.46
C GLY A 42 -6.83 -7.34 -9.79
N ILE A 43 -6.33 -8.52 -9.41
CA ILE A 43 -7.02 -9.80 -9.62
C ILE A 43 -8.27 -9.88 -8.74
N THR A 44 -8.13 -9.60 -7.44
CA THR A 44 -9.24 -9.66 -6.47
C THR A 44 -10.31 -8.63 -6.79
N GLY A 45 -9.93 -7.40 -7.18
CA GLY A 45 -10.88 -6.37 -7.59
C GLY A 45 -11.74 -6.79 -8.79
N LYS A 46 -11.14 -7.47 -9.78
CA LYS A 46 -11.88 -8.05 -10.92
C LYS A 46 -12.82 -9.16 -10.49
N ALA A 47 -12.38 -10.04 -9.58
CA ALA A 47 -13.23 -11.09 -9.04
C ALA A 47 -14.45 -10.50 -8.30
N VAL A 48 -14.23 -9.50 -7.44
CA VAL A 48 -15.31 -8.82 -6.71
C VAL A 48 -16.26 -8.09 -7.65
N ASN A 49 -15.74 -7.37 -8.65
CA ASN A 49 -16.56 -6.75 -9.67
C ASN A 49 -17.52 -7.78 -10.31
N LYS A 50 -16.97 -8.94 -10.74
CA LYS A 50 -17.77 -10.01 -11.32
C LYS A 50 -18.84 -10.53 -10.37
N LEU A 51 -18.53 -10.64 -9.07
CA LEU A 51 -19.50 -11.06 -8.04
C LEU A 51 -20.66 -10.04 -7.91
N VAL A 52 -20.38 -8.74 -7.95
CA VAL A 52 -21.40 -7.69 -7.88
C VAL A 52 -22.32 -7.73 -9.12
N GLU A 53 -21.75 -7.96 -10.31
CA GLU A 53 -22.53 -8.10 -11.55
C GLU A 53 -23.48 -9.31 -11.50
N ILE A 54 -22.98 -10.49 -11.12
CA ILE A 54 -23.77 -11.74 -11.18
C ILE A 54 -24.84 -11.83 -10.09
N THR A 55 -24.64 -11.16 -8.95
CA THR A 55 -25.59 -11.17 -7.83
C THR A 55 -26.78 -10.24 -8.06
N GLY A 56 -26.74 -9.42 -9.12
CA GLY A 56 -27.80 -8.44 -9.41
C GLY A 56 -27.79 -7.23 -8.47
N LEU A 57 -26.78 -7.11 -7.60
CA LEU A 57 -26.60 -5.98 -6.69
C LEU A 57 -26.54 -4.65 -7.45
N GLU A 58 -25.92 -4.63 -8.62
CA GLU A 58 -25.87 -3.47 -9.50
C GLU A 58 -27.28 -2.96 -9.86
N LYS A 59 -28.17 -3.86 -10.31
CA LYS A 59 -29.55 -3.52 -10.68
C LYS A 59 -30.36 -3.03 -9.48
N ALA A 60 -30.14 -3.60 -8.29
CA ALA A 60 -30.81 -3.18 -7.06
C ALA A 60 -30.34 -1.79 -6.61
N PHE A 61 -29.02 -1.55 -6.61
CA PHE A 61 -28.44 -0.27 -6.26
C PHE A 61 -28.86 0.84 -7.21
N ASP A 62 -28.90 0.54 -8.50
CA ASP A 62 -29.35 1.43 -9.55
C ASP A 62 -30.73 2.06 -9.28
N GLN A 63 -31.66 1.30 -8.69
CA GLN A 63 -33.01 1.80 -8.37
C GLN A 63 -33.02 2.83 -7.23
N THR A 64 -31.97 2.88 -6.42
CA THR A 64 -31.82 3.85 -5.32
C THR A 64 -31.44 5.23 -5.83
N ASP A 65 -31.62 6.26 -5.02
CA ASP A 65 -31.22 7.62 -5.39
C ASP A 65 -29.70 7.77 -5.51
N ALA A 66 -28.93 7.03 -4.71
CA ALA A 66 -27.47 6.93 -4.84
C ALA A 66 -27.07 6.30 -6.18
N GLY A 67 -27.70 5.20 -6.57
CA GLY A 67 -27.44 4.55 -7.87
C GLY A 67 -27.80 5.43 -9.06
N LYS A 68 -28.89 6.19 -8.99
CA LYS A 68 -29.22 7.21 -10.01
C LYS A 68 -28.14 8.28 -10.10
N ALA A 69 -27.56 8.72 -8.98
CA ALA A 69 -26.47 9.70 -8.98
C ALA A 69 -25.17 9.12 -9.58
N PHE A 70 -24.82 7.88 -9.21
CA PHE A 70 -23.66 7.16 -9.76
C PHE A 70 -23.77 7.00 -11.29
N ARG A 71 -24.93 6.57 -11.78
CA ARG A 71 -25.19 6.45 -13.22
C ARG A 71 -25.10 7.79 -13.95
N LYS A 72 -25.62 8.87 -13.36
CA LYS A 72 -25.45 10.23 -13.91
C LYS A 72 -23.98 10.66 -13.99
N ALA A 73 -23.13 10.15 -13.09
CA ALA A 73 -21.69 10.38 -13.10
C ALA A 73 -20.92 9.39 -13.99
N GLY A 74 -21.59 8.43 -14.65
CA GLY A 74 -20.95 7.39 -15.47
C GLY A 74 -20.16 6.36 -14.66
N ILE A 75 -20.56 6.11 -13.40
CA ILE A 75 -19.89 5.17 -12.50
C ILE A 75 -20.79 3.94 -12.27
N ASP A 76 -20.25 2.76 -12.55
CA ASP A 76 -20.90 1.47 -12.22
C ASP A 76 -20.56 1.04 -10.79
N LEU A 77 -21.51 0.41 -10.09
CA LEU A 77 -21.28 -0.04 -8.71
C LEU A 77 -20.20 -1.12 -8.67
N SER A 78 -20.25 -2.09 -9.59
CA SER A 78 -19.31 -3.20 -9.67
C SER A 78 -17.87 -2.69 -9.85
N ASN A 79 -17.67 -1.70 -10.72
CA ASN A 79 -16.39 -1.04 -10.96
C ASN A 79 -15.92 -0.26 -9.72
N PHE A 80 -16.81 0.49 -9.07
CA PHE A 80 -16.49 1.25 -7.87
C PHE A 80 -16.05 0.33 -6.73
N VAL A 81 -16.85 -0.70 -6.41
CA VAL A 81 -16.55 -1.65 -5.33
C VAL A 81 -15.26 -2.43 -5.62
N GLY A 82 -15.09 -2.93 -6.85
CA GLY A 82 -13.86 -3.60 -7.25
C GLY A 82 -12.62 -2.71 -7.10
N SER A 83 -12.75 -1.42 -7.42
CA SER A 83 -11.68 -0.43 -7.25
C SER A 83 -11.36 -0.15 -5.78
N LEU A 84 -12.39 -0.07 -4.92
CA LEU A 84 -12.21 0.08 -3.48
C LEU A 84 -11.51 -1.15 -2.86
N VAL A 85 -11.87 -2.36 -3.28
CA VAL A 85 -11.20 -3.58 -2.83
C VAL A 85 -9.73 -3.60 -3.25
N LYS A 86 -9.44 -3.22 -4.51
CA LYS A 86 -8.06 -3.08 -4.98
C LYS A 86 -7.29 -2.05 -4.12
N ALA A 87 -7.87 -0.89 -3.86
CA ALA A 87 -7.25 0.15 -3.04
C ALA A 87 -6.98 -0.35 -1.62
N TYR A 88 -7.93 -1.06 -1.01
CA TYR A 88 -7.76 -1.65 0.33
C TYR A 88 -6.60 -2.65 0.38
N ILE A 89 -6.47 -3.53 -0.62
CA ILE A 89 -5.36 -4.48 -0.69
C ILE A 89 -4.01 -3.76 -0.86
N ILE A 90 -3.97 -2.69 -1.64
CA ILE A 90 -2.77 -1.85 -1.78
C ILE A 90 -2.40 -1.18 -0.45
N VAL A 91 -3.38 -0.71 0.33
CA VAL A 91 -3.12 -0.13 1.66
C VAL A 91 -2.53 -1.18 2.61
N ILE A 92 -3.04 -2.42 2.56
CA ILE A 92 -2.47 -3.53 3.34
C ILE A 92 -1.04 -3.82 2.90
N SER A 93 -0.76 -3.89 1.59
CA SER A 93 0.60 -4.16 1.12
C SER A 93 1.57 -3.05 1.50
N ILE A 94 1.15 -1.79 1.46
CA ILE A 94 1.93 -0.65 1.97
C ILE A 94 2.19 -0.82 3.47
N SER A 95 1.18 -1.22 4.26
CA SER A 95 1.35 -1.42 5.70
C SER A 95 2.38 -2.51 6.01
N ILE A 96 2.41 -3.59 5.24
CA ILE A 96 3.43 -4.65 5.35
C ILE A 96 4.81 -4.13 4.89
N ALA A 97 4.86 -3.37 3.79
CA ALA A 97 6.08 -2.78 3.29
C ALA A 97 6.73 -1.81 4.30
N LEU A 98 5.93 -1.00 5.00
CA LEU A 98 6.41 -0.11 6.06
C LEU A 98 7.02 -0.88 7.24
N GLN A 99 6.42 -2.01 7.62
CA GLN A 99 6.99 -2.91 8.63
C GLN A 99 8.35 -3.47 8.19
N LEU A 100 8.49 -3.85 6.91
CA LEU A 100 9.77 -4.33 6.36
C LEU A 100 10.85 -3.24 6.34
N LEU A 101 10.45 -1.99 6.11
CA LEU A 101 11.34 -0.83 6.20
C LEU A 101 11.75 -0.50 7.63
N GLN A 102 11.21 -1.21 8.64
CA GLN A 102 11.36 -0.91 10.07
C GLN A 102 10.84 0.50 10.43
N ILE A 103 9.96 1.07 9.59
CA ILE A 103 9.28 2.33 9.87
C ILE A 103 8.02 1.97 10.67
N GLY A 104 8.10 2.10 12.00
CA GLY A 104 6.94 1.99 12.89
C GLY A 104 6.96 0.84 13.90
N GLU A 105 8.05 0.08 14.04
CA GLU A 105 8.22 -0.79 15.21
C GLU A 105 8.89 0.00 16.35
N PRO A 106 8.24 0.18 17.52
CA PRO A 106 8.96 0.51 18.73
C PRO A 106 9.93 -0.63 18.96
N THR A 107 11.23 -0.35 18.91
CA THR A 107 12.27 -1.28 19.34
C THR A 107 11.89 -1.76 20.74
N ARG A 108 11.38 -2.99 20.84
CA ARG A 108 11.10 -3.62 22.13
C ARG A 108 12.46 -3.95 22.74
N SER A 109 12.94 -3.00 23.55
CA SER A 109 14.04 -3.18 24.49
C SER A 109 13.80 -4.38 25.40
#